data_AF-A0A941W4Y0-F1
#
_entry.id   AF-A0A941W4Y0-F1
#
_cell.length_a   1.000
_cell.length_b   1.000
_cell.length_c   1.000
_cell.angle_alpha   90.00
_cell.angle_beta   90.00
_cell.angle_gamma   90.00
#
_symmetry.space_group_name_H-M   'P 1'
#
loop_
_entity.id
_entity.type
_entity.pdbx_description
1 polymer ?
#
loop_
_entity_poly.entity_id
_entity_poly.type
_entity_poly.pdbx_seq_one_letter_code
_entity_poly.pdbx_strand_id
1 'polypeptide(L)'
;MTILTVFLLLIQQILSGCAMTASQGIYNEDAGLSDRHVFQDKCSKCHELPDIKAYPYSADDWAKIVDFMLDTKEAEQHISMKEAEVIKNFLRRHSILNHPPLFNEK
;
A
#
# COMPACT_ATOMS: atom_id res chain seq x y z
N MET A 1 -30.96 -34.07 -30.08
CA MET A 1 -29.50 -33.95 -30.33
C MET A 1 -29.08 -32.53 -30.73
N THR A 2 -29.92 -31.75 -31.42
CA THR A 2 -29.61 -30.37 -31.85
C THR A 2 -29.66 -29.33 -30.73
N ILE A 3 -30.48 -29.51 -29.70
CA ILE A 3 -30.59 -28.57 -28.58
C ILE A 3 -29.29 -28.57 -27.76
N LEU A 4 -28.74 -29.74 -27.45
CA LEU A 4 -27.48 -29.86 -26.69
C LEU A 4 -26.29 -29.26 -27.45
N THR A 5 -26.24 -29.41 -28.78
CA THR A 5 -25.19 -28.80 -29.60
C THR A 5 -25.28 -27.27 -29.63
N VAL A 6 -26.49 -26.71 -29.63
CA VAL A 6 -26.67 -25.24 -29.54
C VAL A 6 -26.20 -24.70 -28.19
N PHE A 7 -26.51 -25.39 -27.09
CA PHE A 7 -26.01 -25.02 -25.76
C PHE A 7 -24.48 -25.04 -25.67
N LEU A 8 -23.83 -26.06 -26.24
CA LEU A 8 -22.37 -26.16 -26.24
C LEU A 8 -21.70 -25.05 -27.08
N LEU A 9 -22.30 -24.67 -28.21
CA LEU A 9 -21.77 -23.58 -29.06
C LEU A 9 -21.94 -22.20 -28.41
N LEU A 10 -23.00 -21.99 -27.63
CA LEU A 10 -23.23 -20.73 -26.89
C LEU A 10 -22.17 -20.50 -25.81
N ILE A 11 -21.71 -21.55 -25.13
CA ILE A 11 -20.65 -21.46 -24.09
C ILE A 11 -19.31 -21.04 -24.73
N GLN A 12 -19.02 -21.46 -25.96
CA GLN A 12 -17.79 -21.08 -26.67
C GLN A 12 -17.74 -19.61 -27.09
N GLN A 13 -18.89 -18.94 -27.27
CA GLN A 13 -18.94 -17.51 -27.61
C GLN A 13 -18.54 -16.61 -26.43
N ILE A 14 -18.64 -17.10 -25.19
CA ILE A 14 -18.31 -16.34 -23.96
C ILE A 14 -16.78 -16.28 -23.76
N LEU A 15 -16.05 -17.31 -24.21
CA LEU A 15 -14.59 -17.40 -24.10
C LEU A 15 -13.84 -16.66 -25.22
N SER A 16 -14.52 -16.37 -26.33
CA SER A 16 -13.97 -15.63 -27.48
C SER A 16 -14.24 -14.12 -27.43
N GLY A 17 -14.79 -13.62 -26.31
CA GLY A 17 -14.99 -12.19 -26.07
C GLY A 17 -13.70 -11.52 -25.59
N CYS A 18 -12.91 -11.02 -26.55
CA CYS A 18 -11.90 -9.96 -26.41
C CYS A 18 -10.99 -10.02 -25.17
N ALA A 19 -9.77 -10.53 -25.38
CA ALA A 19 -8.61 -10.16 -24.59
C ALA A 19 -8.34 -8.64 -24.70
N MET A 20 -8.90 -7.85 -23.79
CA MET A 20 -8.44 -6.51 -23.47
C MET A 20 -8.88 -6.12 -22.05
N THR A 21 -8.30 -6.77 -21.04
CA THR A 21 -8.05 -6.06 -19.78
C THR A 21 -6.64 -5.51 -19.88
N ALA A 22 -6.53 -4.24 -20.26
CA ALA A 22 -5.37 -3.45 -19.85
C ALA A 22 -5.26 -3.63 -18.33
N SER A 23 -4.21 -4.33 -17.89
CA SER A 23 -3.88 -4.48 -16.48
C SER A 23 -3.39 -3.12 -15.95
N GLN A 24 -4.32 -2.20 -15.76
CA GLN A 24 -4.17 -1.04 -14.91
C GLN A 24 -5.30 -1.11 -13.89
N GLY A 25 -5.11 -1.90 -12.83
CA GLY A 25 -6.15 -2.01 -11.79
C GLY A 25 -5.97 -3.09 -10.73
N ILE A 26 -5.12 -4.11 -10.93
CA ILE A 26 -4.83 -5.13 -9.91
C ILE A 26 -3.40 -4.92 -9.37
N TYR A 27 -3.17 -3.79 -8.70
CA TYR A 27 -1.93 -3.56 -7.94
C TYR A 27 -2.13 -2.58 -6.79
N ASN A 28 -3.30 -2.49 -6.14
CA ASN A 28 -3.44 -1.49 -5.06
C ASN A 28 -4.23 -1.97 -3.84
N GLU A 29 -5.09 -2.99 -3.97
CA GLU A 29 -5.86 -3.51 -2.85
C GLU A 29 -5.04 -4.47 -1.97
N ASP A 30 -4.24 -5.35 -2.57
CA ASP A 30 -3.33 -6.25 -1.86
C ASP A 30 -2.14 -5.48 -1.25
N ALA A 31 -1.58 -4.52 -1.99
CA ALA A 31 -0.49 -3.67 -1.53
C ALA A 31 -0.90 -2.76 -0.35
N GLY A 32 -2.11 -2.20 -0.37
CA GLY A 32 -2.63 -1.39 0.74
C GLY A 32 -2.83 -2.19 2.03
N LEU A 33 -3.29 -3.44 1.91
CA LEU A 33 -3.43 -4.38 3.03
C LEU A 33 -2.07 -4.83 3.57
N SER A 34 -1.09 -5.08 2.69
CA SER A 34 0.28 -5.42 3.11
C SER A 34 0.97 -4.26 3.82
N ASP A 35 0.80 -3.03 3.33
CA ASP A 35 1.47 -1.86 3.90
C ASP A 35 0.93 -1.51 5.30
N ARG A 36 -0.40 -1.64 5.50
CA ARG A 36 -1.02 -1.53 6.82
C ARG A 36 -0.48 -2.58 7.79
N HIS A 37 -0.38 -3.83 7.33
CA HIS A 37 0.14 -4.92 8.15
C HIS A 37 1.59 -4.67 8.57
N VAL A 38 2.46 -4.24 7.65
CA VAL A 38 3.86 -3.90 7.97
C VAL A 38 3.92 -2.76 8.99
N PHE A 39 3.15 -1.68 8.81
CA PHE A 39 3.06 -0.61 9.80
C PHE A 39 2.64 -1.13 11.18
N GLN A 40 1.57 -1.92 11.24
CA GLN A 40 1.05 -2.42 12.50
C GLN A 40 1.99 -3.42 13.19
N ASP A 41 2.51 -4.40 12.46
CA ASP A 41 3.41 -5.42 13.02
C ASP A 41 4.71 -4.82 13.54
N LYS A 42 5.29 -3.88 12.77
CA LYS A 42 6.62 -3.33 13.07
C LYS A 42 6.58 -2.21 14.09
N CYS A 43 5.73 -1.21 13.91
CA CYS A 43 5.75 -0.03 14.77
C CYS A 43 5.15 -0.31 16.17
N SER A 44 4.39 -1.40 16.34
CA SER A 44 3.82 -1.77 17.64
C SER A 44 4.77 -2.55 18.55
N LYS A 45 5.99 -2.90 18.09
CA LYS A 45 6.95 -3.68 18.89
C LYS A 45 7.43 -2.94 20.14
N CYS A 46 7.51 -1.61 20.07
CA CYS A 46 8.12 -0.79 21.13
C CYS A 46 7.11 0.07 21.89
N HIS A 47 6.03 0.52 21.25
CA HIS A 47 5.01 1.36 21.87
C HIS A 47 3.66 1.23 21.13
N GLU A 48 2.59 1.78 21.72
CA GLU A 48 1.29 1.84 21.07
C GLU A 48 1.29 2.80 19.88
N LEU A 49 0.56 2.45 18.81
CA LEU A 49 0.54 3.24 17.58
C LEU A 49 -0.32 4.49 17.76
N PRO A 50 0.13 5.66 17.26
CA PRO A 50 -0.66 6.87 17.32
C PRO A 50 -1.87 6.80 16.37
N ASP A 51 -2.94 7.52 16.70
CA ASP A 51 -3.96 7.86 15.70
C ASP A 51 -3.35 8.87 14.70
N ILE A 52 -3.01 8.38 13.52
CA ILE A 52 -2.42 9.18 12.43
C ILE A 52 -3.25 10.44 12.14
N LYS A 53 -4.59 10.36 12.28
CA LYS A 53 -5.50 11.47 11.99
C LYS A 53 -5.64 12.48 13.13
N ALA A 54 -5.15 12.15 14.33
CA ALA A 54 -5.17 13.08 15.45
C ALA A 54 -4.05 14.13 15.37
N TYR A 55 -3.05 13.91 14.50
CA TYR A 55 -1.90 14.81 14.35
C TYR A 55 -1.93 15.54 13.00
N PRO A 56 -1.75 16.87 12.98
CA PRO A 56 -1.67 17.65 11.74
C PRO A 56 -0.29 17.56 11.10
N TYR A 57 0.25 16.34 10.98
CA TYR A 57 1.55 16.09 10.34
C TYR A 57 1.38 15.88 8.85
N SER A 58 2.25 16.53 8.09
CA SER A 58 2.33 16.33 6.65
C SER A 58 2.97 14.99 6.28
N ALA A 59 2.88 14.65 5.00
CA ALA A 59 3.53 13.48 4.43
C ALA A 59 5.05 13.43 4.75
N ASP A 60 5.75 14.56 4.67
CA ASP A 60 7.18 14.63 4.95
C ASP A 60 7.48 14.62 6.45
N ASP A 61 6.60 15.19 7.29
CA ASP A 61 6.74 15.11 8.75
C ASP A 61 6.66 13.66 9.22
N TRP A 62 5.74 12.87 8.68
CA TRP A 62 5.65 11.44 8.99
C TRP A 62 6.89 10.67 8.55
N ALA A 63 7.49 11.00 7.40
CA ALA A 63 8.72 10.37 6.97
C ALA A 63 9.87 10.64 7.95
N LYS A 64 10.02 11.89 8.41
CA LYS A 64 11.02 12.28 9.42
C LYS A 64 10.80 11.60 10.76
N ILE A 65 9.54 11.43 11.18
CA ILE A 65 9.21 10.70 12.41
C ILE A 65 9.66 9.25 12.31
N VAL A 66 9.43 8.59 11.17
CA VAL A 66 9.92 7.22 10.96
C VAL A 66 11.44 7.16 11.03
N ASP A 67 12.14 8.11 10.38
CA ASP A 67 13.60 8.18 10.45
C ASP A 67 14.10 8.36 11.90
N PHE A 68 13.46 9.22 12.68
CA PHE A 68 13.78 9.42 14.10
C PHE A 68 13.55 8.15 14.94
N MET A 69 12.47 7.41 14.70
CA MET A 69 12.18 6.17 15.42
C MET A 69 13.20 5.07 15.07
N LEU A 70 13.65 5.03 13.81
CA LEU A 70 14.62 4.06 13.32
C LEU A 70 16.07 4.36 13.75
N ASP A 71 16.38 5.58 14.18
CA ASP A 71 17.71 5.93 14.72
C ASP A 71 18.02 5.25 16.08
N THR A 72 17.03 4.58 16.67
CA THR A 72 17.20 3.78 17.89
C THR A 72 17.74 2.38 17.56
N LYS A 73 18.71 1.90 18.36
CA LYS A 73 19.30 0.56 18.18
C LYS A 73 18.27 -0.56 18.26
N GLU A 74 17.22 -0.36 19.02
CA GLU A 74 16.12 -1.31 19.20
C GLU A 74 15.24 -1.39 17.93
N ALA A 75 14.93 -0.27 17.27
CA ALA A 75 14.12 -0.28 16.06
C ALA A 75 14.85 -0.86 14.85
N GLU A 76 16.17 -0.63 14.73
CA GLU A 76 17.02 -1.21 13.67
C GLU A 76 17.00 -2.75 13.67
N GLN A 77 16.75 -3.38 14.82
CA GLN A 77 16.66 -4.84 14.95
C GLN A 77 15.36 -5.42 14.39
N HIS A 78 14.33 -4.59 14.20
CA HIS A 78 12.97 -5.03 13.88
C HIS A 78 12.50 -4.59 12.49
N ILE A 79 13.15 -3.59 11.89
CA ILE A 79 12.69 -2.94 10.67
C ILE A 79 13.83 -2.85 9.67
N SER A 80 13.68 -3.56 8.54
CA SER A 80 14.59 -3.43 7.40
C SER A 80 14.38 -2.11 6.65
N MET A 81 15.37 -1.69 5.86
CA MET A 81 15.27 -0.49 5.01
C MET A 81 14.08 -0.54 4.03
N LYS A 82 13.74 -1.74 3.52
CA LYS A 82 12.57 -1.92 2.64
C LYS A 82 11.26 -1.72 3.40
N GLU A 83 11.16 -2.25 4.61
CA GLU A 83 9.98 -2.09 5.47
C GLU A 83 9.84 -0.63 5.94
N ALA A 84 10.94 0.06 6.22
CA ALA A 84 10.96 1.48 6.52
C ALA A 84 10.30 2.31 5.41
N GLU A 85 10.65 2.05 4.14
CA GLU A 85 10.03 2.76 3.01
C GLU A 85 8.55 2.40 2.82
N VAL A 86 8.16 1.15 3.08
CA VAL A 86 6.74 0.75 3.10
C VAL A 86 5.97 1.53 4.17
N ILE A 87 6.53 1.64 5.37
CA ILE A 87 5.92 2.38 6.50
C ILE A 87 5.79 3.87 6.16
N LYS A 88 6.85 4.50 5.63
CA LYS A 88 6.79 5.90 5.20
C LYS A 88 5.71 6.12 4.16
N ASN A 89 5.63 5.28 3.14
CA ASN A 89 4.61 5.40 2.10
C ASN A 89 3.19 5.17 2.64
N PHE A 90 3.02 4.23 3.56
CA PHE A 90 1.76 4.04 4.26
C PHE A 90 1.32 5.33 4.98
N LEU A 91 2.19 5.92 5.79
CA LEU A 91 1.88 7.14 6.55
C LEU A 91 1.65 8.35 5.65
N ARG A 92 2.44 8.52 4.59
CA ARG A 92 2.24 9.58 3.58
C ARG A 92 0.82 9.54 2.99
N ARG A 93 0.35 8.36 2.57
CA ARG A 93 -1.00 8.19 2.00
C ARG A 93 -2.14 8.43 3.02
N HIS A 94 -1.84 8.33 4.31
CA HIS A 94 -2.82 8.53 5.38
C HIS A 94 -2.67 9.88 6.09
N SER A 95 -1.71 10.70 5.69
CA SER A 95 -1.55 12.06 6.19
C SER A 95 -2.76 12.91 5.80
N ILE A 96 -3.20 13.75 6.74
CA ILE A 96 -4.28 14.72 6.49
C ILE A 96 -3.79 15.88 5.63
N LEU A 97 -2.49 16.21 5.72
CA LEU A 97 -1.87 17.32 5.00
C LEU A 97 -1.06 16.78 3.83
N ASN A 98 -1.72 16.64 2.68
CA ASN A 98 -1.03 16.40 1.41
C ASN A 98 -0.36 17.70 0.96
N HIS A 99 0.87 17.98 1.41
CA HIS A 99 1.70 18.91 0.66
C HIS A 99 2.36 18.14 -0.50
N PRO A 100 2.41 18.70 -1.72
CA PRO A 100 3.10 18.07 -2.84
C PRO A 100 4.58 17.88 -2.47
N PRO A 101 5.21 16.74 -2.82
CA PRO A 101 6.58 16.43 -2.39
C PRO A 101 7.50 17.59 -2.76
N LEU A 102 8.25 18.10 -1.78
CA LEU A 102 9.24 19.16 -1.98
C LEU A 102 10.49 18.56 -2.65
N PHE A 103 10.35 18.08 -3.88
CA PHE A 103 11.49 17.78 -4.76
C PHE A 103 11.89 19.04 -5.52
N ASN A 104 12.42 20.02 -4.79
CA ASN A 104 13.15 21.12 -5.41
C ASN A 104 14.15 21.71 -4.41
N GLU A 105 15.29 21.05 -4.29
CA GLU A 105 16.53 21.72 -3.89
C GLU A 105 17.48 21.68 -5.10
N LYS A 106 17.88 22.88 -5.50
CA LYS A 106 18.70 23.23 -6.66
C LYS A 106 20.16 22.83 -6.47
#